data_AF-A0A260ZY27-F1
#
_entry.id   AF-A0A260ZY27-F1
#
_cell.length_a   1.000
_cell.length_b   1.000
_cell.length_c   1.000
_cell.angle_alpha   90.00
_cell.angle_beta   90.00
_cell.angle_gamma   90.00
#
_symmetry.space_group_name_H-M   'P 1'
#
loop_
_entity.id
_entity.type
_entity.pdbx_description
1 polymer ?
#
loop_
_entity_poly.entity_id
_entity_poly.type
_entity_poly.pdbx_seq_one_letter_code
_entity_poly.pdbx_strand_id
1 'polypeptide(L)'
;MLFIPKRHVPERPMLVFLVFELLSLLFRSGFLPLGRPLKAYILSAYFYPTSKSLGNNSFALVMSVNLGRNRENYIDLQWGGSPDATEIEVLARNRTGGVVMKTHYVRITPHDNCQMVAVFATLQLLPNPISISMVSTEQLTPILFQIPSSVKREVVICISPIYVSEQWQNFLLAVHTYKQFGGYMHLYFISAETSFFELMSEYEKHDFLTIQPWDRIIFPFVPGTVADAYSQVEFQNLAAAQTDCILQYKESAQFVGLFDLNDVLIPKLAPTYIKEFQILLEKNKAEPNIAYLSYERQYYDATVFTKAKYTINDMLRSLVNKKKSDDDPREVDFPNDHLMIFNKHSYFYNNSIAEMEFTRRKMFQKEKISEILPNLPTFYYFYDLVNKCFEERYYDVLKSNNHRNVDNICPGPHICAFYQHPDVNCVHVNAAHKYMDPLDPITYYYATDHYYTADIGCYPQ
;
A
#
# COMPACT_ATOMS: atom_id res chain seq x y z
N MET A 1 51.36 30.56 70.31
CA MET A 1 52.25 31.68 69.95
C MET A 1 51.80 32.18 68.58
N LEU A 2 51.51 33.49 68.47
CA LEU A 2 51.06 34.17 67.25
C LEU A 2 52.01 33.92 66.05
N PHE A 3 51.48 33.87 64.83
CA PHE A 3 51.48 35.01 63.88
C PHE A 3 50.77 34.67 62.55
N ILE A 4 49.89 35.57 62.12
CA ILE A 4 49.30 35.74 60.76
C ILE A 4 49.88 37.05 60.22
N PRO A 5 50.36 37.18 58.96
CA PRO A 5 49.60 37.83 57.85
C PRO A 5 50.02 37.32 56.42
N LYS A 6 49.44 37.62 55.25
CA LYS A 6 48.33 38.44 54.72
C LYS A 6 48.01 37.97 53.27
N ARG A 7 46.79 38.30 52.80
CA ARG A 7 46.16 38.21 51.44
C ARG A 7 47.06 38.79 50.30
N HIS A 8 46.92 38.50 48.99
CA HIS A 8 45.76 38.77 48.10
C HIS A 8 45.87 38.10 46.69
N VAL A 9 44.77 38.18 45.92
CA VAL A 9 44.33 37.47 44.70
C VAL A 9 44.95 38.05 43.39
N PRO A 10 45.04 37.28 42.28
CA PRO A 10 44.24 37.66 41.10
C PRO A 10 43.59 36.48 40.33
N GLU A 11 42.34 36.74 39.94
CA GLU A 11 41.66 36.49 38.66
C GLU A 11 41.57 35.08 38.04
N ARG A 12 40.30 34.67 37.86
CA ARG A 12 39.80 33.58 37.00
C ARG A 12 40.25 33.75 35.54
N PRO A 13 40.24 32.66 34.78
CA PRO A 13 39.47 32.72 33.53
C PRO A 13 38.57 31.48 33.33
N MET A 14 37.30 31.77 33.04
CA MET A 14 36.66 31.48 31.75
C MET A 14 36.67 30.04 31.18
N LEU A 15 37.13 29.01 31.89
CA LEU A 15 37.17 27.64 31.36
C LEU A 15 35.98 26.77 31.79
N VAL A 16 35.40 27.03 32.96
CA VAL A 16 34.40 26.12 33.55
C VAL A 16 33.00 26.31 32.95
N PHE A 17 32.67 27.53 32.48
CA PHE A 17 31.38 27.79 31.82
C PHE A 17 31.34 27.29 30.37
N LEU A 18 32.46 27.32 29.64
CA LEU A 18 32.54 26.77 28.28
C LEU A 18 32.40 25.24 28.28
N VAL A 19 32.95 24.55 29.29
CA VAL A 19 32.82 23.08 29.37
C VAL A 19 31.38 22.66 29.70
N PHE A 20 30.64 23.43 30.50
CA PHE A 20 29.23 23.12 30.78
C PHE A 20 28.29 23.46 29.60
N GLU A 21 28.55 24.51 28.82
CA GLU A 21 27.81 24.77 27.58
C GLU A 21 28.19 23.80 26.44
N LEU A 22 29.46 23.40 26.32
CA LEU A 22 29.86 22.35 25.37
C LEU A 22 29.30 20.98 25.74
N LEU A 23 29.22 20.63 27.04
CA LEU A 23 28.58 19.39 27.46
C LEU A 23 27.04 19.44 27.29
N SER A 24 26.37 20.58 27.53
CA SER A 24 24.93 20.67 27.27
C SER A 24 24.59 20.70 25.77
N LEU A 25 25.51 21.17 24.91
CA LEU A 25 25.44 21.02 23.45
C LEU A 25 25.74 19.58 22.99
N LEU A 26 26.67 18.87 23.64
CA LEU A 26 26.99 17.46 23.33
C LEU A 26 25.91 16.47 23.83
N PHE A 27 25.12 16.83 24.84
CA PHE A 27 24.03 15.99 25.36
C PHE A 27 22.64 16.33 24.80
N ARG A 28 22.54 17.28 23.85
CA ARG A 28 21.30 17.54 23.08
C ARG A 28 21.19 16.76 21.78
N SER A 29 22.24 16.07 21.34
CA SER A 29 22.13 15.09 20.26
C SER A 29 21.59 13.78 20.82
N GLY A 30 20.26 13.66 20.88
CA GLY A 30 19.65 12.33 20.81
C GLY A 30 20.29 11.62 19.62
N PHE A 31 20.83 10.42 19.84
CA PHE A 31 21.44 9.63 18.79
C PHE A 31 20.40 9.40 17.69
N LEU A 32 20.46 10.19 16.61
CA LEU A 32 19.72 9.90 15.40
C LEU A 32 20.22 8.55 14.91
N PRO A 33 19.33 7.56 14.71
CA PRO A 33 19.70 6.16 14.53
C PRO A 33 20.52 5.88 13.25
N LEU A 34 20.64 6.87 12.36
CA LEU A 34 21.44 6.82 11.13
C LEU A 34 22.26 8.11 10.88
N GLY A 35 22.36 9.02 11.85
CA GLY A 35 23.05 10.31 11.68
C GLY A 35 22.45 11.23 10.60
N ARG A 36 21.20 11.00 10.17
CA ARG A 36 20.52 11.77 9.12
C ARG A 36 19.08 12.13 9.52
N PRO A 37 18.53 13.26 9.02
CA PRO A 37 17.16 13.66 9.33
C PRO A 37 16.14 12.69 8.71
N LEU A 38 15.16 12.27 9.51
CA LEU A 38 14.09 11.41 9.03
C LEU A 38 13.04 12.21 8.26
N LYS A 39 12.54 11.63 7.18
CA LYS A 39 11.51 12.16 6.28
C LYS A 39 10.42 11.10 6.22
N ALA A 40 9.23 11.48 6.67
CA ALA A 40 8.05 10.63 6.71
C ALA A 40 6.99 11.20 5.78
N TYR A 41 6.49 10.39 4.86
CA TYR A 41 5.34 10.72 4.03
C TYR A 41 4.11 10.02 4.58
N ILE A 42 3.11 10.79 5.02
CA ILE A 42 1.85 10.27 5.54
C ILE A 42 0.97 9.89 4.37
N LEU A 43 0.64 8.61 4.30
CA LEU A 43 -0.18 8.02 3.23
C LEU A 43 -1.64 7.99 3.66
N SER A 44 -1.88 7.62 4.92
CA SER A 44 -3.21 7.69 5.50
C SER A 44 -3.20 7.85 7.01
N ALA A 45 -4.31 8.40 7.50
CA ALA A 45 -4.53 8.72 8.90
C ALA A 45 -6.01 8.49 9.23
N TYR A 46 -6.28 7.59 10.17
CA TYR A 46 -7.63 7.24 10.58
C TYR A 46 -7.86 7.49 12.06
N PHE A 47 -8.97 8.16 12.38
CA PHE A 47 -9.46 8.26 13.75
C PHE A 47 -10.64 7.33 13.97
N TYR A 48 -10.55 6.48 14.99
CA TYR A 48 -11.59 5.56 15.42
C TYR A 48 -12.17 6.05 16.75
N PRO A 49 -13.40 6.59 16.75
CA PRO A 49 -14.11 6.83 18.00
C PRO A 49 -14.23 5.55 18.83
N THR A 50 -14.49 4.44 18.16
CA THR A 50 -14.52 3.08 18.72
C THR A 50 -13.83 2.10 17.77
N SER A 51 -13.00 1.21 18.31
CA SER A 51 -12.39 0.11 17.55
C SER A 51 -12.28 -1.13 18.43
N LYS A 52 -12.66 -2.29 17.88
CA LYS A 52 -12.53 -3.57 18.59
C LYS A 52 -11.08 -4.00 18.78
N SER A 53 -10.23 -3.68 17.81
CA SER A 53 -8.83 -4.11 17.76
C SER A 53 -7.86 -3.08 18.33
N LEU A 54 -8.13 -1.79 18.14
CA LEU A 54 -7.23 -0.71 18.56
C LEU A 54 -7.69 0.01 19.83
N GLY A 55 -8.90 -0.24 20.34
CA GLY A 55 -9.46 0.48 21.48
C GLY A 55 -10.13 1.82 21.11
N ASN A 56 -10.74 2.47 22.10
CA ASN A 56 -11.56 3.67 21.91
C ASN A 56 -10.72 4.95 21.78
N ASN A 57 -11.11 5.83 20.85
CA ASN A 57 -10.37 7.04 20.49
C ASN A 57 -8.97 6.74 19.94
N SER A 58 -8.83 5.63 19.21
CA SER A 58 -7.56 5.27 18.60
C SER A 58 -7.32 6.07 17.32
N PHE A 59 -6.05 6.37 17.08
CA PHE A 59 -5.56 7.03 15.88
C PHE A 59 -4.49 6.17 15.24
N ALA A 60 -4.66 5.88 13.96
CA ALA A 60 -3.84 4.99 13.19
C ALA A 60 -3.19 5.76 12.03
N LEU A 61 -1.88 5.60 11.85
CA LEU A 61 -1.08 6.24 10.81
C LEU A 61 -0.39 5.19 9.96
N VAL A 62 -0.46 5.35 8.65
CA VAL A 62 0.38 4.63 7.68
C VAL A 62 1.28 5.65 7.01
N MET A 63 2.59 5.40 7.04
CA MET A 63 3.59 6.32 6.49
C MET A 63 4.67 5.57 5.72
N SER A 64 5.35 6.27 4.83
CA SER A 64 6.61 5.81 4.23
C SER A 64 7.77 6.66 4.77
N VAL A 65 8.76 6.03 5.41
CA VAL A 65 9.84 6.73 6.11
C VAL A 65 11.20 6.30 5.55
N ASN A 66 12.14 7.25 5.40
CA ASN A 66 13.50 7.01 4.89
C ASN A 66 14.42 6.32 5.92
N LEU A 67 13.99 5.17 6.46
CA LEU A 67 14.71 4.40 7.48
C LEU A 67 15.98 3.71 6.95
N GLY A 68 16.17 3.61 5.64
CA GLY A 68 17.40 3.07 5.08
C GLY A 68 17.55 1.57 5.23
N ARG A 69 18.73 1.10 4.81
CA ARG A 69 19.10 -0.32 4.74
C ARG A 69 19.84 -0.69 6.03
N ASN A 70 19.14 -1.13 7.07
CA ASN A 70 19.79 -1.58 8.30
C ASN A 70 19.77 -3.11 8.40
N ARG A 71 20.76 -3.77 7.77
CA ARG A 71 20.82 -5.22 7.61
C ARG A 71 21.05 -6.01 8.91
N GLU A 72 21.52 -5.38 9.98
CA GLU A 72 22.04 -6.11 11.15
C GLU A 72 20.94 -6.58 12.14
N ASN A 73 19.76 -5.95 12.15
CA ASN A 73 18.69 -6.21 13.14
C ASN A 73 17.33 -6.56 12.51
N TYR A 74 17.33 -7.02 11.27
CA TYR A 74 16.14 -7.27 10.46
C TYR A 74 15.09 -8.20 11.11
N ILE A 75 15.53 -9.30 11.75
CA ILE A 75 14.64 -10.32 12.33
C ILE A 75 13.85 -9.74 13.51
N ASP A 76 14.49 -8.98 14.39
CA ASP A 76 13.83 -8.35 15.53
C ASP A 76 12.78 -7.32 15.07
N LEU A 77 13.02 -6.67 13.93
CA LEU A 77 12.08 -5.72 13.33
C LEU A 77 10.84 -6.37 12.74
N GLN A 78 10.95 -7.61 12.22
CA GLN A 78 9.79 -8.37 11.73
C GLN A 78 8.79 -8.70 12.85
N TRP A 79 9.29 -8.90 14.08
CA TRP A 79 8.47 -9.27 15.24
C TRP A 79 7.99 -8.06 16.05
N GLY A 80 8.02 -6.86 15.46
CA GLY A 80 7.55 -5.63 16.11
C GLY A 80 8.57 -4.97 17.02
N GLY A 81 9.85 -5.34 16.93
CA GLY A 81 10.94 -4.60 17.56
C GLY A 81 11.01 -3.17 17.02
N SER A 82 11.38 -2.21 17.87
CA SER A 82 11.54 -0.82 17.44
C SER A 82 12.83 -0.67 16.62
N PRO A 83 12.80 -0.11 15.39
CA PRO A 83 13.99 0.17 14.58
C PRO A 83 14.98 1.09 15.27
N ASP A 84 14.47 1.96 16.13
CA ASP A 84 15.23 2.97 16.85
C ASP A 84 14.49 3.41 18.13
N ALA A 85 15.06 4.39 18.84
CA ALA A 85 14.39 5.08 19.95
C ALA A 85 13.49 6.25 19.47
N THR A 86 13.25 6.39 18.16
CA THR A 86 12.49 7.52 17.63
C THR A 86 11.00 7.31 17.94
N GLU A 87 10.40 8.31 18.56
CA GLU A 87 8.96 8.34 18.84
C GLU A 87 8.27 9.29 17.86
N ILE A 88 7.07 8.91 17.45
CA ILE A 88 6.14 9.80 16.77
C ILE A 88 5.38 10.57 17.83
N GLU A 89 5.42 11.89 17.74
CA GLU A 89 4.67 12.78 18.62
C GLU A 89 3.46 13.37 17.89
N VAL A 90 2.30 13.33 18.53
CA VAL A 90 1.03 13.83 17.97
C VAL A 90 0.33 14.72 18.99
N LEU A 91 -0.04 15.91 18.56
CA LEU A 91 -0.91 16.83 19.29
C LEU A 91 -2.34 16.67 18.76
N ALA A 92 -3.25 16.23 19.60
CA ALA A 92 -4.67 16.30 19.33
C ALA A 92 -5.29 17.47 20.11
N ARG A 93 -6.34 18.09 19.54
CA ARG A 93 -7.15 19.11 20.22
C ARG A 93 -8.63 18.86 20.01
N ASN A 94 -9.41 19.02 21.08
CA ASN A 94 -10.88 19.12 21.02
C ASN A 94 -11.33 20.50 21.54
N ARG A 95 -12.61 20.65 21.85
CA ARG A 95 -13.18 21.92 22.34
C ARG A 95 -12.69 22.32 23.73
N THR A 96 -12.24 21.38 24.55
CA THR A 96 -11.94 21.59 25.96
C THR A 96 -10.44 21.64 26.27
N GLY A 97 -9.59 21.13 25.37
CA GLY A 97 -8.14 21.14 25.55
C GLY A 97 -7.37 20.43 24.44
N GLY A 98 -6.07 20.25 24.68
CA GLY A 98 -5.19 19.51 23.78
C GLY A 98 -4.17 18.69 24.57
N VAL A 99 -3.77 17.55 23.99
CA VAL A 99 -2.83 16.60 24.59
C VAL A 99 -1.80 16.19 23.55
N VAL A 100 -0.54 16.15 23.96
CA VAL A 100 0.56 15.56 23.19
C VAL A 100 0.71 14.11 23.64
N MET A 101 0.67 13.21 22.67
CA MET A 101 0.87 11.77 22.85
C MET A 101 2.08 11.32 22.05
N LYS A 102 2.78 10.30 22.54
CA LYS A 102 3.93 9.70 21.88
C LYS A 102 3.70 8.22 21.65
N THR A 103 4.24 7.69 20.56
CA THR A 103 4.21 6.25 20.27
C THR A 103 5.39 5.84 19.41
N HIS A 104 5.76 4.57 19.46
CA HIS A 104 6.69 3.99 18.50
C HIS A 104 5.94 3.56 17.22
N TYR A 105 6.67 3.51 16.11
CA TYR A 105 6.17 2.92 14.88
C TYR A 105 6.70 1.50 14.70
N VAL A 106 5.97 0.71 13.93
CA VAL A 106 6.31 -0.66 13.55
C VAL A 106 6.52 -0.70 12.04
N ARG A 107 7.53 -1.44 11.58
CA ARG A 107 7.76 -1.65 10.14
C ARG A 107 6.67 -2.60 9.60
N ILE A 108 6.09 -2.24 8.45
CA ILE A 108 5.13 -3.09 7.74
C ILE A 108 5.90 -4.03 6.81
N THR A 109 6.83 -3.47 6.02
CA THR A 109 7.66 -4.23 5.09
C THR A 109 8.86 -4.82 5.81
N PRO A 110 9.02 -6.14 5.80
CA PRO A 110 10.19 -6.77 6.32
C PRO A 110 11.19 -6.84 5.16
N HIS A 111 11.83 -5.77 4.72
CA HIS A 111 13.08 -5.93 3.95
C HIS A 111 14.00 -4.74 4.18
N ASP A 112 15.27 -4.88 3.80
CA ASP A 112 16.25 -3.78 3.84
C ASP A 112 16.81 -3.42 2.45
N ASN A 113 16.10 -3.80 1.38
CA ASN A 113 16.50 -3.51 0.00
C ASN A 113 16.26 -2.04 -0.37
N CYS A 114 15.18 -1.45 0.16
CA CYS A 114 14.76 -0.09 -0.14
C CYS A 114 15.07 0.88 1.01
N GLN A 115 15.37 2.13 0.67
CA GLN A 115 15.52 3.21 1.64
C GLN A 115 14.19 3.63 2.27
N MET A 116 13.11 3.71 1.49
CA MET A 116 11.79 4.08 1.97
C MET A 116 11.06 2.83 2.46
N VAL A 117 10.58 2.89 3.69
CA VAL A 117 9.99 1.76 4.40
C VAL A 117 8.58 2.14 4.83
N ALA A 118 7.62 1.29 4.53
CA ALA A 118 6.26 1.44 5.03
C ALA A 118 6.23 1.15 6.54
N VAL A 119 5.66 2.06 7.32
CA VAL A 119 5.52 1.94 8.77
C VAL A 119 4.09 2.21 9.20
N PHE A 120 3.72 1.59 10.31
CA PHE A 120 2.43 1.74 10.98
C PHE A 120 2.65 2.29 12.39
N ALA A 121 1.82 3.25 12.80
CA ALA A 121 1.81 3.74 14.18
C ALA A 121 0.39 3.87 14.69
N THR A 122 0.19 3.58 15.98
CA THR A 122 -1.10 3.70 16.65
C THR A 122 -0.95 4.37 18.00
N LEU A 123 -1.94 5.17 18.37
CA LEU A 123 -1.97 5.93 19.62
C LEU A 123 -3.41 6.19 20.08
N GLN A 124 -3.60 6.28 21.40
CA GLN A 124 -4.89 6.67 21.98
C GLN A 124 -4.95 8.19 22.09
N LEU A 125 -5.96 8.80 21.47
CA LEU A 125 -6.20 10.23 21.53
C LEU A 125 -7.30 10.58 22.54
N LEU A 126 -7.44 11.88 22.75
CA LEU A 126 -8.60 12.46 23.41
C LEU A 126 -9.88 12.27 22.57
N PRO A 127 -11.06 12.18 23.20
CA PRO A 127 -12.32 12.01 22.49
C PRO A 127 -12.68 13.22 21.61
N ASN A 128 -13.30 12.94 20.47
CA ASN A 128 -13.81 13.92 19.51
C ASN A 128 -12.76 14.99 19.11
N PRO A 129 -11.59 14.58 18.58
CA PRO A 129 -10.59 15.52 18.11
C PRO A 129 -11.14 16.34 16.95
N ILE A 130 -10.89 17.65 16.99
CA ILE A 130 -11.23 18.61 15.93
C ILE A 130 -10.01 18.87 15.06
N SER A 131 -8.81 18.75 15.63
CA SER A 131 -7.56 18.84 14.89
C SER A 131 -6.54 17.87 15.46
N ILE A 132 -5.73 17.33 14.56
CA ILE A 132 -4.60 16.47 14.84
C ILE A 132 -3.40 17.08 14.12
N SER A 133 -2.27 17.16 14.81
CA SER A 133 -1.03 17.69 14.25
C SER A 133 0.14 16.82 14.65
N MET A 134 1.04 16.56 13.72
CA MET A 134 2.32 15.95 14.03
C MET A 134 3.19 16.98 14.74
N VAL A 135 3.79 16.57 15.85
CA VAL A 135 4.65 17.42 16.67
C VAL A 135 6.09 17.15 16.29
N SER A 136 6.86 18.22 16.30
CA SER A 136 8.30 18.19 16.21
C SER A 136 8.90 19.22 17.18
N THR A 137 10.22 19.23 17.29
CA THR A 137 10.98 20.11 18.20
C THR A 137 10.59 21.59 18.10
N GLU A 138 10.21 22.11 16.92
CA GLU A 138 9.96 23.54 16.73
C GLU A 138 8.63 23.89 16.04
N GLN A 139 7.92 22.92 15.45
CA GLN A 139 6.67 23.19 14.73
C GLN A 139 5.60 22.10 14.87
N LEU A 140 4.36 22.50 14.54
CA LEU A 140 3.19 21.64 14.43
C LEU A 140 2.77 21.51 12.97
N THR A 141 2.68 20.29 12.49
CA THR A 141 2.19 19.98 11.13
C THR A 141 0.75 19.50 11.22
N PRO A 142 -0.27 20.32 10.89
CA PRO A 142 -1.64 19.84 10.84
C PRO A 142 -1.78 18.78 9.75
N ILE A 143 -2.48 17.69 10.06
CA ILE A 143 -2.75 16.62 9.12
C ILE A 143 -4.25 16.39 8.99
N LEU A 144 -4.67 15.95 7.81
CA LEU A 144 -6.03 15.48 7.60
C LEU A 144 -6.13 14.05 8.13
N PHE A 145 -7.30 13.71 8.66
CA PHE A 145 -7.62 12.36 9.09
C PHE A 145 -9.03 12.00 8.64
N GLN A 146 -9.27 10.71 8.46
CA GLN A 146 -10.53 10.18 8.00
C GLN A 146 -11.19 9.34 9.09
N ILE A 147 -12.51 9.23 9.02
CA ILE A 147 -13.24 8.19 9.75
C ILE A 147 -13.32 6.96 8.83
N PRO A 148 -12.90 5.77 9.29
CA PRO A 148 -13.01 4.53 8.53
C PRO A 148 -14.43 4.26 8.05
N SER A 149 -14.57 3.41 7.02
CA SER A 149 -15.87 3.06 6.47
C SER A 149 -16.78 2.47 7.56
N SER A 150 -17.98 3.03 7.71
CA SER A 150 -19.04 2.48 8.56
C SER A 150 -20.00 1.55 7.79
N VAL A 151 -19.89 1.51 6.46
CA VAL A 151 -20.74 0.70 5.58
C VAL A 151 -20.40 -0.77 5.76
N LYS A 152 -21.37 -1.54 6.26
CA LYS A 152 -21.18 -2.98 6.48
C LYS A 152 -21.08 -3.72 5.16
N ARG A 153 -20.01 -4.51 5.01
CA ARG A 153 -19.75 -5.37 3.87
C ARG A 153 -19.41 -6.77 4.39
N GLU A 154 -19.78 -7.82 3.66
CA GLU A 154 -19.39 -9.17 4.08
C GLU A 154 -17.91 -9.40 3.74
N VAL A 155 -17.55 -9.16 2.49
CA VAL A 155 -16.20 -9.33 1.98
C VAL A 155 -15.78 -8.08 1.19
N VAL A 156 -14.60 -7.56 1.49
CA VAL A 156 -13.95 -6.51 0.70
C VAL A 156 -12.71 -7.10 0.06
N ILE A 157 -12.54 -6.87 -1.24
CA ILE A 157 -11.37 -7.28 -2.00
C ILE A 157 -10.58 -6.02 -2.35
N CYS A 158 -9.44 -5.85 -1.67
CA CYS A 158 -8.50 -4.76 -1.87
C CYS A 158 -7.55 -5.14 -3.00
N ILE A 159 -7.61 -4.40 -4.09
CA ILE A 159 -6.75 -4.55 -5.25
C ILE A 159 -5.56 -3.63 -5.10
N SER A 160 -4.36 -4.20 -5.21
CA SER A 160 -3.09 -3.50 -5.15
C SER A 160 -3.02 -2.27 -6.08
N PRO A 161 -2.11 -1.32 -5.79
CA PRO A 161 -1.94 -0.14 -6.65
C PRO A 161 -1.66 -0.52 -8.10
N ILE A 162 -2.56 -0.13 -9.01
CA ILE A 162 -2.36 -0.33 -10.44
C ILE A 162 -1.62 0.86 -11.04
N TYR A 163 -0.65 0.59 -11.90
CA TYR A 163 0.15 1.59 -12.60
C TYR A 163 0.34 1.16 -14.05
N VAL A 164 0.27 2.13 -14.96
CA VAL A 164 0.39 1.95 -16.42
C VAL A 164 -0.43 0.75 -16.93
N SER A 165 -1.62 0.56 -16.35
CA SER A 165 -2.41 -0.64 -16.59
C SER A 165 -3.25 -0.51 -17.86
N GLU A 166 -3.28 -1.58 -18.65
CA GLU A 166 -4.13 -1.74 -19.84
C GLU A 166 -5.10 -2.93 -19.68
N GLN A 167 -5.15 -3.55 -18.50
CA GLN A 167 -5.77 -4.85 -18.23
C GLN A 167 -7.29 -4.79 -18.02
N TRP A 168 -8.01 -4.08 -18.90
CA TRP A 168 -9.46 -3.89 -18.77
C TRP A 168 -10.27 -5.20 -18.79
N GLN A 169 -9.77 -6.25 -19.45
CA GLN A 169 -10.42 -7.56 -19.49
C GLN A 169 -10.37 -8.27 -18.13
N ASN A 170 -9.21 -8.16 -17.45
CA ASN A 170 -9.02 -8.68 -16.09
C ASN A 170 -9.87 -7.90 -15.10
N PHE A 171 -9.94 -6.57 -15.25
CA PHE A 171 -10.85 -5.74 -14.47
C PHE A 171 -12.31 -6.17 -14.61
N LEU A 172 -12.81 -6.34 -15.84
CA LEU A 172 -14.19 -6.77 -16.05
C LEU A 172 -14.45 -8.16 -15.46
N LEU A 173 -13.51 -9.10 -15.61
CA LEU A 173 -13.65 -10.43 -15.00
C LEU A 173 -13.71 -10.33 -13.47
N ALA A 174 -12.76 -9.61 -12.87
CA ALA A 174 -12.63 -9.42 -11.44
C ALA A 174 -13.87 -8.73 -10.84
N VAL A 175 -14.25 -7.56 -11.37
CA VAL A 175 -15.33 -6.74 -10.80
C VAL A 175 -16.70 -7.43 -10.87
N HIS A 176 -17.00 -8.15 -11.97
CA HIS A 176 -18.25 -8.90 -12.09
C HIS A 176 -18.22 -10.17 -11.23
N THR A 177 -17.07 -10.86 -11.14
CA THR A 177 -16.90 -12.03 -10.26
C THR A 177 -17.09 -11.64 -8.79
N TYR A 178 -16.40 -10.59 -8.33
CA TYR A 178 -16.52 -10.17 -6.94
C TYR A 178 -17.95 -9.76 -6.61
N LYS A 179 -18.59 -8.95 -7.47
CA LYS A 179 -19.99 -8.54 -7.27
C LYS A 179 -20.94 -9.76 -7.22
N GLN A 180 -20.75 -10.73 -8.10
CA GLN A 180 -21.56 -11.95 -8.18
C GLN A 180 -21.51 -12.76 -6.88
N PHE A 181 -20.33 -12.88 -6.28
CA PHE A 181 -20.11 -13.71 -5.09
C PHE A 181 -20.17 -12.94 -3.76
N GLY A 182 -20.70 -11.71 -3.78
CA GLY A 182 -20.92 -10.88 -2.58
C GLY A 182 -19.68 -10.13 -2.08
N GLY A 183 -18.62 -10.07 -2.88
CA GLY A 183 -17.45 -9.24 -2.64
C GLY A 183 -17.63 -7.80 -3.14
N TYR A 184 -16.99 -6.86 -2.46
CA TYR A 184 -16.89 -5.47 -2.89
C TYR A 184 -15.43 -5.14 -3.24
N MET A 185 -15.20 -4.57 -4.43
CA MET A 185 -13.87 -4.25 -4.91
C MET A 185 -13.44 -2.85 -4.44
N HIS A 186 -12.27 -2.74 -3.84
CA HIS A 186 -11.61 -1.48 -3.52
C HIS A 186 -10.26 -1.46 -4.25
N LEU A 187 -10.03 -0.51 -5.14
CA LEU A 187 -8.86 -0.50 -6.03
C LEU A 187 -8.01 0.73 -5.79
N TYR A 188 -6.72 0.54 -5.52
CA TYR A 188 -5.75 1.62 -5.46
C TYR A 188 -5.27 2.00 -6.86
N PHE A 189 -5.33 3.28 -7.20
CA PHE A 189 -5.06 3.78 -8.54
C PHE A 189 -3.88 4.74 -8.56
N ILE A 190 -2.86 4.40 -9.36
CA ILE A 190 -1.75 5.29 -9.69
C ILE A 190 -1.92 5.79 -11.13
N SER A 191 -1.98 4.85 -12.09
CA SER A 191 -2.18 5.19 -13.49
C SER A 191 -2.71 4.04 -14.33
N ALA A 192 -3.43 4.38 -15.40
CA ALA A 192 -3.94 3.43 -16.38
C ALA A 192 -4.16 4.11 -17.74
N GLU A 193 -4.25 3.32 -18.82
CA GLU A 193 -4.67 3.82 -20.13
C GLU A 193 -6.00 4.59 -20.01
N THR A 194 -6.12 5.70 -20.75
CA THR A 194 -7.21 6.66 -20.59
C THR A 194 -8.60 6.03 -20.69
N SER A 195 -8.89 5.26 -21.74
CA SER A 195 -10.21 4.65 -21.92
C SER A 195 -10.50 3.57 -20.86
N PHE A 196 -9.47 2.88 -20.35
CA PHE A 196 -9.62 1.96 -19.22
C PHE A 196 -9.93 2.70 -17.92
N PHE A 197 -9.27 3.83 -17.63
CA PHE A 197 -9.62 4.67 -16.48
C PHE A 197 -11.07 5.15 -16.56
N GLU A 198 -11.49 5.67 -17.71
CA GLU A 198 -12.88 6.11 -17.93
C GLU A 198 -13.88 4.98 -17.67
N LEU A 199 -13.58 3.77 -18.15
CA LEU A 199 -14.40 2.59 -17.89
C LEU A 199 -14.52 2.31 -16.39
N MET A 200 -13.41 2.31 -15.64
CA MET A 200 -13.44 2.08 -14.20
C MET A 200 -14.26 3.16 -13.47
N SER A 201 -14.10 4.44 -13.85
CA SER A 201 -14.87 5.54 -13.28
C SER A 201 -16.37 5.40 -13.51
N GLU A 202 -16.80 4.91 -14.69
CA GLU A 202 -18.21 4.61 -14.93
C GLU A 202 -18.73 3.43 -14.08
N TYR A 203 -17.88 2.43 -13.80
CA TYR A 203 -18.25 1.34 -12.90
C TYR A 203 -18.34 1.79 -11.43
N GLU A 204 -17.47 2.69 -10.98
CA GLU A 204 -17.52 3.27 -9.64
C GLU A 204 -18.85 4.02 -9.39
N LYS A 205 -19.31 4.82 -10.37
CA LYS A 205 -20.62 5.50 -10.33
C LYS A 205 -21.81 4.55 -10.15
N HIS A 206 -21.61 3.26 -10.41
CA HIS A 206 -22.61 2.21 -10.30
C HIS A 206 -22.39 1.24 -9.12
N ASP A 207 -21.56 1.63 -8.13
CA ASP A 207 -21.29 0.86 -6.89
C ASP A 207 -20.73 -0.56 -7.17
N PHE A 208 -19.93 -0.68 -8.23
CA PHE A 208 -19.17 -1.91 -8.49
C PHE A 208 -17.84 -1.94 -7.74
N LEU A 209 -17.23 -0.77 -7.55
CA LEU A 209 -15.96 -0.60 -6.84
C LEU A 209 -15.85 0.78 -6.20
N THR A 210 -14.82 0.95 -5.37
CA THR A 210 -14.23 2.26 -5.05
C THR A 210 -12.85 2.35 -5.72
N ILE A 211 -12.55 3.50 -6.32
CA ILE A 211 -11.22 3.86 -6.82
C ILE A 211 -10.58 4.79 -5.78
N GLN A 212 -9.52 4.32 -5.15
CA GLN A 212 -8.75 5.06 -4.17
C GLN A 212 -7.51 5.68 -4.84
N PRO A 213 -7.41 7.01 -4.90
CA PRO A 213 -6.19 7.69 -5.32
C PRO A 213 -4.98 7.19 -4.52
N TRP A 214 -3.89 6.83 -5.19
CA TRP A 214 -2.64 6.42 -4.55
C TRP A 214 -1.47 7.25 -5.10
N ASP A 215 -1.23 8.39 -4.46
CA ASP A 215 -0.32 9.40 -4.99
C ASP A 215 1.15 8.96 -4.99
N ARG A 216 1.90 9.60 -5.87
CA ARG A 216 3.36 9.60 -5.79
C ARG A 216 3.82 10.17 -4.46
N ILE A 217 4.78 9.49 -3.84
CA ILE A 217 5.49 10.03 -2.69
C ILE A 217 6.47 11.08 -3.23
N ILE A 218 6.23 12.34 -2.86
CA ILE A 218 7.11 13.45 -3.20
C ILE A 218 7.53 14.15 -1.91
N PHE A 219 8.83 14.41 -1.78
CA PHE A 219 9.41 15.22 -0.72
C PHE A 219 9.90 16.55 -1.33
N PRO A 220 9.06 17.59 -1.41
CA PRO A 220 9.46 18.87 -1.99
C PRO A 220 10.72 19.42 -1.32
N PHE A 221 11.68 19.84 -2.13
CA PHE A 221 12.96 20.44 -1.68
C PHE A 221 13.84 19.52 -0.83
N VAL A 222 13.58 18.21 -0.82
CA VAL A 222 14.46 17.21 -0.20
C VAL A 222 15.29 16.53 -1.30
N PRO A 223 16.63 16.57 -1.24
CA PRO A 223 17.46 15.85 -2.19
C PRO A 223 17.24 14.33 -2.13
N GLY A 224 17.28 13.65 -3.27
CA GLY A 224 17.16 12.18 -3.34
C GLY A 224 18.23 11.45 -2.53
N THR A 225 19.40 12.06 -2.31
CA THR A 225 20.43 11.52 -1.40
C THR A 225 19.97 11.43 0.06
N VAL A 226 18.94 12.19 0.46
CA VAL A 226 18.33 12.16 1.79
C VAL A 226 17.11 11.24 1.81
N ALA A 227 16.23 11.37 0.83
CA ALA A 227 15.04 10.52 0.67
C ALA A 227 14.70 10.36 -0.81
N ASP A 228 15.01 9.21 -1.38
CA ASP A 228 14.67 8.88 -2.76
C ASP A 228 13.33 8.13 -2.82
N ALA A 229 12.25 8.89 -2.91
CA ALA A 229 10.92 8.30 -3.04
C ALA A 229 10.63 7.67 -4.41
N TYR A 230 11.46 7.94 -5.42
CA TYR A 230 11.23 7.45 -6.77
C TYR A 230 11.83 6.06 -6.97
N SER A 231 13.10 5.89 -6.63
CA SER A 231 13.81 4.63 -6.85
C SER A 231 13.97 3.78 -5.60
N GLN A 232 13.47 4.22 -4.44
CA GLN A 232 13.62 3.47 -3.20
C GLN A 232 12.31 3.21 -2.47
N VAL A 233 11.19 3.11 -3.20
CA VAL A 233 9.90 2.62 -2.70
C VAL A 233 9.62 1.24 -3.29
N GLU A 234 9.36 0.26 -2.44
CA GLU A 234 9.06 -1.12 -2.87
C GLU A 234 7.68 -1.21 -3.53
N PHE A 235 7.60 -1.83 -4.72
CA PHE A 235 6.35 -2.24 -5.40
C PHE A 235 5.23 -1.18 -5.32
N GLN A 236 5.55 0.08 -5.58
CA GLN A 236 4.57 1.18 -5.50
C GLN A 236 3.86 1.31 -4.15
N ASN A 237 4.61 0.98 -3.10
CA ASN A 237 4.16 1.01 -1.72
C ASN A 237 2.98 0.06 -1.45
N LEU A 238 3.00 -1.11 -2.11
CA LEU A 238 1.98 -2.16 -2.00
C LEU A 238 1.57 -2.47 -0.55
N ALA A 239 2.55 -2.69 0.32
CA ALA A 239 2.29 -3.07 1.71
C ALA A 239 1.57 -1.96 2.48
N ALA A 240 1.86 -0.68 2.19
CA ALA A 240 1.15 0.43 2.79
C ALA A 240 -0.29 0.55 2.26
N ALA A 241 -0.51 0.34 0.96
CA ALA A 241 -1.86 0.32 0.37
C ALA A 241 -2.73 -0.80 0.96
N GLN A 242 -2.15 -1.99 1.13
CA GLN A 242 -2.84 -3.10 1.78
C GLN A 242 -3.18 -2.82 3.24
N THR A 243 -2.24 -2.20 3.97
CA THR A 243 -2.46 -1.78 5.37
C THR A 243 -3.55 -0.73 5.47
N ASP A 244 -3.53 0.27 4.57
CA ASP A 244 -4.57 1.29 4.46
C ASP A 244 -5.96 0.65 4.28
N CYS A 245 -6.09 -0.30 3.37
CA CYS A 245 -7.37 -0.97 3.12
C CYS A 245 -7.86 -1.75 4.34
N ILE A 246 -6.96 -2.45 5.04
CA ILE A 246 -7.29 -3.13 6.30
C ILE A 246 -7.81 -2.12 7.31
N LEU A 247 -7.13 -0.98 7.50
CA LEU A 247 -7.58 0.05 8.43
C LEU A 247 -8.96 0.59 8.06
N GLN A 248 -9.20 0.86 6.78
CA GLN A 248 -10.47 1.38 6.30
C GLN A 248 -11.64 0.43 6.56
N TYR A 249 -11.43 -0.89 6.44
CA TYR A 249 -12.52 -1.88 6.44
C TYR A 249 -12.54 -2.86 7.62
N LYS A 250 -11.51 -2.98 8.46
CA LYS A 250 -11.45 -4.00 9.54
C LYS A 250 -12.61 -3.96 10.55
N GLU A 251 -13.29 -2.82 10.70
CA GLU A 251 -14.44 -2.68 11.61
C GLU A 251 -15.80 -2.80 10.88
N SER A 252 -15.79 -2.81 9.55
CA SER A 252 -17.00 -2.79 8.72
C SER A 252 -17.15 -3.97 7.76
N ALA A 253 -16.06 -4.68 7.46
CA ALA A 253 -16.03 -5.94 6.73
C ALA A 253 -15.94 -7.14 7.69
N GLN A 254 -16.45 -8.31 7.28
CA GLN A 254 -16.14 -9.57 7.99
C GLN A 254 -14.81 -10.16 7.51
N PHE A 255 -14.51 -10.03 6.22
CA PHE A 255 -13.25 -10.44 5.61
C PHE A 255 -12.70 -9.35 4.69
N VAL A 256 -11.38 -9.22 4.68
CA VAL A 256 -10.63 -8.37 3.76
C VAL A 256 -9.66 -9.26 2.99
N GLY A 257 -9.80 -9.29 1.68
CA GLY A 257 -8.89 -9.99 0.77
C GLY A 257 -7.89 -9.00 0.16
N LEU A 258 -6.63 -9.41 0.03
CA LEU A 258 -5.57 -8.61 -0.58
C LEU A 258 -5.14 -9.31 -1.87
N PHE A 259 -5.36 -8.68 -3.03
CA PHE A 259 -5.16 -9.28 -4.34
C PHE A 259 -4.54 -8.30 -5.34
N ASP A 260 -3.92 -8.81 -6.39
CA ASP A 260 -3.59 -8.03 -7.58
C ASP A 260 -4.76 -8.01 -8.56
N LEU A 261 -4.81 -7.04 -9.48
CA LEU A 261 -5.88 -6.96 -10.49
C LEU A 261 -5.96 -8.22 -11.38
N ASN A 262 -4.83 -8.91 -11.57
CA ASN A 262 -4.76 -10.15 -12.35
C ASN A 262 -4.98 -11.41 -11.50
N ASP A 263 -5.35 -11.28 -10.22
CA ASP A 263 -5.68 -12.38 -9.32
C ASP A 263 -7.17 -12.43 -8.99
N VAL A 264 -7.89 -13.29 -9.69
CA VAL A 264 -9.34 -13.45 -9.52
C VAL A 264 -9.65 -14.67 -8.67
N LEU A 265 -10.10 -14.44 -7.43
CA LEU A 265 -10.59 -15.51 -6.56
C LEU A 265 -12.00 -15.93 -6.98
N ILE A 266 -12.18 -17.20 -7.33
CA ILE A 266 -13.47 -17.76 -7.73
C ILE A 266 -13.89 -18.84 -6.73
N PRO A 267 -15.02 -18.67 -6.02
CA PRO A 267 -15.53 -19.68 -5.08
C PRO A 267 -15.81 -21.02 -5.75
N LYS A 268 -15.45 -22.11 -5.07
CA LYS A 268 -15.65 -23.50 -5.52
C LYS A 268 -16.59 -24.30 -4.62
N LEU A 269 -16.68 -23.94 -3.35
CA LEU A 269 -17.38 -24.68 -2.31
C LEU A 269 -18.77 -24.11 -2.01
N ALA A 270 -18.96 -22.81 -2.21
CA ALA A 270 -20.18 -22.12 -1.81
C ALA A 270 -20.59 -21.02 -2.80
N PRO A 271 -21.85 -20.57 -2.73
CA PRO A 271 -22.35 -19.58 -3.67
C PRO A 271 -21.95 -18.13 -3.38
N THR A 272 -21.26 -17.89 -2.26
CA THR A 272 -20.76 -16.57 -1.86
C THR A 272 -19.43 -16.73 -1.14
N TYR A 273 -18.57 -15.70 -1.18
CA TYR A 273 -17.29 -15.73 -0.46
C TYR A 273 -17.49 -15.99 1.04
N ILE A 274 -18.47 -15.32 1.66
CA ILE A 274 -18.71 -15.46 3.10
C ILE A 274 -18.99 -16.91 3.51
N LYS A 275 -19.83 -17.61 2.75
CA LYS A 275 -20.15 -19.02 3.02
C LYS A 275 -18.95 -19.93 2.75
N GLU A 276 -18.17 -19.63 1.71
CA GLU A 276 -16.96 -20.39 1.40
C GLU A 276 -15.94 -20.26 2.52
N PHE A 277 -15.64 -19.04 2.97
CA PHE A 277 -14.71 -18.79 4.05
C PHE A 277 -15.19 -19.41 5.36
N GLN A 278 -16.49 -19.34 5.66
CA GLN A 278 -17.07 -20.06 6.79
C GLN A 278 -16.79 -21.56 6.68
N ILE A 279 -17.13 -22.22 5.57
CA ILE A 279 -16.85 -23.65 5.37
C ILE A 279 -15.36 -23.98 5.56
N LEU A 280 -14.45 -23.14 5.04
CA LEU A 280 -13.01 -23.34 5.19
C LEU A 280 -12.56 -23.21 6.66
N LEU A 281 -13.04 -22.20 7.38
CA LEU A 281 -12.78 -22.05 8.81
C LEU A 281 -13.40 -23.19 9.62
N GLU A 282 -14.59 -23.67 9.23
CA GLU A 282 -15.25 -24.79 9.89
C GLU A 282 -14.49 -26.10 9.76
N LYS A 283 -13.92 -26.35 8.56
CA LYS A 283 -13.06 -27.52 8.32
C LYS A 283 -11.78 -27.50 9.15
N ASN A 284 -11.31 -26.30 9.50
CA ASN A 284 -10.10 -26.09 10.29
C ASN A 284 -10.41 -25.71 11.75
N LYS A 285 -11.60 -26.04 12.27
CA LYS A 285 -12.03 -25.73 13.66
C LYS A 285 -11.09 -26.24 14.76
N ALA A 286 -10.26 -27.23 14.46
CA ALA A 286 -9.26 -27.74 15.40
C ALA A 286 -8.10 -26.75 15.62
N GLU A 287 -7.88 -25.80 14.69
CA GLU A 287 -6.84 -24.78 14.78
C GLU A 287 -7.34 -23.57 15.57
N PRO A 288 -6.71 -23.23 16.71
CA PRO A 288 -7.07 -22.04 17.45
C PRO A 288 -6.60 -20.78 16.70
N ASN A 289 -7.50 -19.80 16.56
CA ASN A 289 -7.20 -18.43 16.11
C ASN A 289 -6.58 -18.33 14.69
N ILE A 290 -7.34 -18.73 13.66
CA ILE A 290 -6.97 -18.52 12.26
C ILE A 290 -6.98 -17.01 11.95
N ALA A 291 -5.81 -16.46 11.60
CA ALA A 291 -5.66 -15.03 11.28
C ALA A 291 -5.87 -14.72 9.79
N TYR A 292 -5.55 -15.67 8.88
CA TYR A 292 -5.68 -15.49 7.44
C TYR A 292 -5.94 -16.82 6.71
N LEU A 293 -6.43 -16.73 5.49
CA LEU A 293 -6.53 -17.83 4.53
C LEU A 293 -5.58 -17.53 3.36
N SER A 294 -4.69 -18.45 3.04
CA SER A 294 -3.84 -18.38 1.84
C SER A 294 -4.39 -19.30 0.75
N TYR A 295 -4.24 -18.87 -0.50
CA TYR A 295 -4.68 -19.62 -1.68
C TYR A 295 -3.50 -19.77 -2.63
N GLU A 296 -3.29 -20.98 -3.14
CA GLU A 296 -2.30 -21.21 -4.19
C GLU A 296 -2.78 -20.55 -5.49
N ARG A 297 -1.90 -19.75 -6.09
CA ARG A 297 -2.16 -19.08 -7.37
C ARG A 297 -2.03 -20.08 -8.51
N GLN A 298 -3.08 -20.21 -9.31
CA GLN A 298 -3.04 -20.97 -10.56
C GLN A 298 -2.80 -20.02 -11.74
N TYR A 299 -1.74 -20.26 -12.51
CA TYR A 299 -1.37 -19.42 -13.64
C TYR A 299 -2.13 -19.79 -14.90
N TYR A 300 -2.84 -18.81 -15.45
CA TYR A 300 -3.58 -18.94 -16.70
C TYR A 300 -3.19 -17.83 -17.67
N ASP A 301 -2.99 -18.20 -18.92
CA ASP A 301 -2.96 -17.23 -20.01
C ASP A 301 -4.37 -17.03 -20.55
N ALA A 302 -4.74 -15.76 -20.73
CA ALA A 302 -5.92 -15.37 -21.48
C ALA A 302 -5.51 -14.88 -22.86
N THR A 303 -6.24 -15.30 -23.90
CA THR A 303 -6.05 -14.73 -25.24
C THR A 303 -6.68 -13.35 -25.30
N VAL A 304 -5.95 -12.35 -25.79
CA VAL A 304 -6.49 -10.99 -25.94
C VAL A 304 -7.69 -11.00 -26.90
N PHE A 305 -8.87 -10.63 -26.40
CA PHE A 305 -10.09 -10.57 -27.21
C PHE A 305 -10.24 -9.23 -27.92
N THR A 306 -10.78 -9.25 -29.15
CA THR A 306 -11.22 -8.05 -29.87
C THR A 306 -12.37 -7.36 -29.13
N LYS A 307 -12.37 -6.02 -29.08
CA LYS A 307 -13.33 -5.15 -28.34
C LYS A 307 -14.80 -5.60 -28.41
N ALA A 308 -15.27 -5.98 -29.60
CA ALA A 308 -16.68 -6.34 -29.86
C ALA A 308 -17.10 -7.75 -29.36
N LYS A 309 -16.16 -8.58 -28.89
CA LYS A 309 -16.40 -10.00 -28.57
C LYS A 309 -16.13 -10.36 -27.11
N TYR A 310 -15.76 -9.42 -26.26
CA TYR A 310 -15.50 -9.75 -24.86
C TYR A 310 -16.77 -10.28 -24.17
N THR A 311 -16.67 -11.51 -23.69
CA THR A 311 -17.62 -12.13 -22.76
C THR A 311 -16.81 -12.77 -21.64
N ILE A 312 -17.35 -12.75 -20.43
CA ILE A 312 -16.79 -13.42 -19.25
C ILE A 312 -16.71 -14.94 -19.52
N ASN A 313 -17.71 -15.51 -20.17
CA ASN A 313 -17.68 -16.92 -20.54
C ASN A 313 -16.53 -17.26 -21.51
N ASP A 314 -16.27 -16.42 -22.52
CA ASP A 314 -15.17 -16.65 -23.46
C ASP A 314 -13.82 -16.45 -22.78
N MET A 315 -13.69 -15.42 -21.93
CA MET A 315 -12.51 -15.20 -21.08
C MET A 315 -12.17 -16.46 -20.27
N LEU A 316 -13.14 -16.97 -19.51
CA LEU A 316 -12.97 -18.19 -18.70
C LEU A 316 -12.66 -19.44 -19.53
N ARG A 317 -13.25 -19.56 -20.74
CA ARG A 317 -12.97 -20.68 -21.66
C ARG A 317 -11.62 -20.59 -22.33
N SER A 318 -11.06 -19.39 -22.47
CA SER A 318 -9.75 -19.18 -23.07
C SER A 318 -8.59 -19.41 -22.12
N LEU A 319 -8.85 -19.55 -20.82
CA LEU A 319 -7.81 -19.77 -19.82
C LEU A 319 -7.08 -21.07 -20.12
N VAL A 320 -5.82 -20.93 -20.57
CA VAL A 320 -4.92 -22.07 -20.76
C VAL A 320 -4.04 -22.17 -19.52
N ASN A 321 -4.10 -23.32 -18.85
CA ASN A 321 -3.24 -23.58 -17.70
C ASN A 321 -1.78 -23.55 -18.17
N LYS A 322 -1.02 -22.56 -17.68
CA LYS A 322 0.43 -22.65 -17.71
C LYS A 322 0.80 -23.67 -16.64
N LYS A 323 1.15 -24.90 -17.06
CA LYS A 323 1.81 -25.84 -16.14
C LYS A 323 2.95 -25.07 -15.49
N LYS A 324 3.06 -25.13 -14.14
CA LYS A 324 4.25 -24.71 -13.41
C LYS A 324 5.46 -25.19 -14.21
N SER A 325 6.22 -24.29 -14.84
CA SER A 325 7.62 -24.61 -15.06
C SER A 325 8.19 -24.76 -13.66
N ASP A 326 9.03 -25.76 -13.43
CA ASP A 326 9.68 -26.04 -12.15
C ASP A 326 10.61 -24.89 -11.64
N ASP A 327 10.44 -23.66 -12.15
CA ASP A 327 11.26 -22.46 -11.97
C ASP A 327 10.47 -21.22 -11.48
N ASP A 328 9.29 -21.38 -10.85
CA ASP A 328 8.63 -20.28 -10.11
C ASP A 328 8.80 -20.48 -8.59
N PRO A 329 9.76 -19.79 -7.92
CA PRO A 329 10.07 -19.98 -6.51
C PRO A 329 9.22 -19.11 -5.58
N ARG A 330 8.04 -18.64 -6.02
CA ARG A 330 7.15 -17.84 -5.17
C ARG A 330 6.53 -18.59 -3.99
N GLU A 331 6.85 -19.86 -3.78
CA GLU A 331 6.38 -20.62 -2.62
C GLU A 331 7.44 -21.59 -2.07
N VAL A 332 7.62 -21.54 -0.75
CA VAL A 332 8.19 -22.65 0.02
C VAL A 332 7.20 -23.83 -0.11
N ASP A 333 7.72 -24.96 -0.59
CA ASP A 333 6.98 -26.18 -0.89
C ASP A 333 6.18 -26.66 0.35
N PHE A 334 4.85 -26.52 0.31
CA PHE A 334 3.93 -27.22 1.18
C PHE A 334 3.18 -28.27 0.34
N PRO A 335 2.94 -29.48 0.87
CA PRO A 335 2.65 -30.66 0.06
C PRO A 335 1.45 -30.48 -0.87
N ASN A 336 1.71 -30.73 -2.16
CA ASN A 336 0.73 -30.90 -3.22
C ASN A 336 -0.29 -31.98 -2.86
N ASP A 337 -1.50 -31.58 -2.50
CA ASP A 337 -2.69 -32.38 -2.71
C ASP A 337 -3.86 -31.44 -3.03
N HIS A 338 -4.23 -31.39 -4.31
CA HIS A 338 -5.56 -31.08 -4.87
C HIS A 338 -5.47 -30.39 -6.23
N LEU A 339 -4.94 -31.14 -7.21
CA LEU A 339 -5.11 -30.86 -8.62
C LEU A 339 -6.60 -31.00 -9.00
N MET A 340 -7.40 -29.95 -8.81
CA MET A 340 -8.78 -29.89 -9.32
C MET A 340 -8.85 -28.96 -10.52
N ILE A 341 -8.81 -29.60 -11.68
CA ILE A 341 -9.33 -29.19 -12.98
C ILE A 341 -10.53 -28.24 -12.79
N PHE A 342 -10.63 -27.18 -13.61
CA PHE A 342 -11.86 -26.42 -13.85
C PHE A 342 -13.01 -27.37 -14.20
N ASN A 343 -13.60 -28.00 -13.18
CA ASN A 343 -14.60 -29.02 -13.39
C ASN A 343 -15.89 -28.26 -13.65
N LYS A 344 -16.22 -28.20 -14.94
CA LYS A 344 -17.33 -27.52 -15.61
C LYS A 344 -18.74 -27.98 -15.15
N HIS A 345 -18.84 -28.54 -13.95
CA HIS A 345 -19.92 -29.42 -13.50
C HIS A 345 -20.64 -28.98 -12.21
N SER A 346 -20.36 -27.79 -11.69
CA SER A 346 -21.26 -27.19 -10.70
C SER A 346 -22.36 -26.42 -11.44
N TYR A 347 -23.61 -26.86 -11.35
CA TYR A 347 -24.79 -26.13 -11.84
C TYR A 347 -24.78 -24.66 -11.40
N PHE A 348 -24.30 -24.43 -10.17
CA PHE A 348 -24.14 -23.11 -9.59
C PHE A 348 -23.15 -22.22 -10.36
N TYR A 349 -22.07 -22.79 -10.91
CA TYR A 349 -21.08 -22.05 -11.67
C TYR A 349 -21.62 -21.55 -13.01
N ASN A 350 -22.38 -22.39 -13.71
CA ASN A 350 -23.00 -22.00 -14.98
C ASN A 350 -24.06 -20.91 -14.79
N ASN A 351 -24.87 -20.98 -13.73
CA ASN A 351 -25.83 -19.91 -13.40
C ASN A 351 -25.11 -18.61 -13.03
N SER A 352 -24.04 -18.68 -12.24
CA SER A 352 -23.25 -17.51 -11.87
C SER A 352 -22.63 -16.83 -13.08
N ILE A 353 -22.09 -17.59 -14.05
CA ILE A 353 -21.61 -17.02 -15.32
C ILE A 353 -22.73 -16.33 -16.08
N ALA A 354 -23.92 -16.93 -16.16
CA ALA A 354 -25.06 -16.34 -16.85
C ALA A 354 -25.52 -15.01 -16.21
N GLU A 355 -25.51 -14.94 -14.88
CA GLU A 355 -25.85 -13.74 -14.11
C GLU A 355 -24.80 -12.63 -14.29
N MET A 356 -23.51 -12.99 -14.26
CA MET A 356 -22.42 -12.06 -14.58
C MET A 356 -22.54 -11.50 -16.01
N GLU A 357 -22.83 -12.35 -17.00
CA GLU A 357 -23.05 -11.91 -18.37
C GLU A 357 -24.28 -11.01 -18.54
N PHE A 358 -25.35 -11.29 -17.82
CA PHE A 358 -26.54 -10.44 -17.80
C PHE A 358 -26.19 -9.05 -17.24
N THR A 359 -25.50 -9.01 -16.10
CA THR A 359 -25.08 -7.76 -15.45
C THR A 359 -24.12 -6.97 -16.32
N ARG A 360 -23.13 -7.62 -16.92
CA ARG A 360 -22.20 -7.02 -17.88
C ARG A 360 -22.93 -6.44 -19.08
N ARG A 361 -23.86 -7.17 -19.70
CA ARG A 361 -24.65 -6.65 -20.85
C ARG A 361 -25.42 -5.38 -20.47
N LYS A 362 -26.05 -5.35 -19.30
CA LYS A 362 -26.74 -4.16 -18.79
C LYS A 362 -25.79 -2.97 -18.61
N MET A 363 -24.59 -3.20 -18.11
CA MET A 363 -23.56 -2.15 -17.99
C MET A 363 -23.13 -1.65 -19.37
N PHE A 364 -22.89 -2.54 -20.33
CA PHE A 364 -22.42 -2.19 -21.66
C PHE A 364 -23.47 -1.43 -22.51
N GLN A 365 -24.75 -1.53 -22.16
CA GLN A 365 -25.84 -0.77 -22.80
C GLN A 365 -25.97 0.67 -22.30
N LYS A 366 -25.22 1.06 -21.25
CA LYS A 366 -25.21 2.44 -20.78
C LYS A 366 -24.47 3.33 -21.77
N GLU A 367 -25.05 4.48 -22.08
CA GLU A 367 -24.55 5.43 -23.08
C GLU A 367 -23.04 5.70 -22.92
N LYS A 368 -22.61 6.18 -21.75
CA LYS A 368 -21.20 6.49 -21.48
C LYS A 368 -20.27 5.29 -21.64
N ILE A 369 -20.66 4.12 -21.13
CA ILE A 369 -19.85 2.90 -21.30
C ILE A 369 -19.78 2.51 -22.77
N SER A 370 -20.90 2.57 -23.51
CA SER A 370 -20.94 2.24 -24.93
C SER A 370 -20.08 3.15 -25.80
N GLU A 371 -19.88 4.41 -25.39
CA GLU A 371 -18.95 5.36 -26.01
C GLU A 371 -17.47 5.02 -25.73
N ILE A 372 -17.17 4.46 -24.56
CA ILE A 372 -15.81 4.10 -24.13
C ILE A 372 -15.34 2.78 -24.76
N LEU A 373 -16.22 1.77 -24.86
CA LEU A 373 -15.87 0.42 -25.32
C LEU A 373 -15.08 0.37 -26.65
N PRO A 374 -15.41 1.16 -27.69
CA PRO A 374 -14.66 1.19 -28.94
C PRO A 374 -13.23 1.71 -28.80
N ASN A 375 -12.90 2.42 -27.71
CA ASN A 375 -11.60 3.03 -27.48
C ASN A 375 -10.65 2.11 -26.69
N LEU A 376 -11.18 1.16 -25.92
CA LEU A 376 -10.39 0.20 -25.12
C LEU A 376 -9.24 -0.47 -25.91
N PRO A 377 -8.06 -0.67 -25.30
CA PRO A 377 -6.92 -1.23 -26.02
C PRO A 377 -7.16 -2.68 -26.47
N THR A 378 -6.55 -3.08 -27.59
CA THR A 378 -6.67 -4.44 -28.17
C THR A 378 -5.40 -5.25 -28.08
N PHE A 379 -4.39 -4.70 -27.41
CA PHE A 379 -3.11 -5.29 -27.11
C PHE A 379 -2.64 -4.71 -25.78
N TYR A 380 -1.72 -5.38 -25.10
CA TYR A 380 -1.13 -4.86 -23.88
C TYR A 380 0.32 -4.50 -24.17
N TYR A 381 0.60 -3.22 -24.39
CA TYR A 381 1.95 -2.76 -24.68
C TYR A 381 2.80 -2.66 -23.43
N PHE A 382 2.28 -1.99 -22.39
CA PHE A 382 3.03 -1.73 -21.17
C PHE A 382 3.05 -2.95 -20.25
N TYR A 383 1.96 -3.72 -20.17
CA TYR A 383 1.91 -4.93 -19.32
C TYR A 383 3.02 -5.93 -19.70
N ASP A 384 3.16 -6.23 -20.99
CA ASP A 384 4.15 -7.21 -21.46
C ASP A 384 5.58 -6.71 -21.22
N LEU A 385 5.83 -5.41 -21.40
CA LEU A 385 7.12 -4.76 -21.12
C LEU A 385 7.46 -4.78 -19.62
N VAL A 386 6.49 -4.46 -18.76
CA VAL A 386 6.66 -4.47 -17.31
C VAL A 386 6.95 -5.90 -16.83
N ASN A 387 6.14 -6.87 -17.22
CA ASN A 387 6.33 -8.27 -16.81
C ASN A 387 7.69 -8.81 -17.25
N LYS A 388 8.05 -8.60 -18.53
CA LYS A 388 9.36 -9.02 -19.04
C LYS A 388 10.50 -8.37 -18.28
N CYS A 389 10.40 -7.08 -17.99
CA CYS A 389 11.41 -6.36 -17.24
C CYS A 389 11.58 -6.90 -15.81
N PHE A 390 10.49 -7.12 -15.08
CA PHE A 390 10.56 -7.66 -13.72
C PHE A 390 11.13 -9.09 -13.71
N GLU A 391 10.77 -9.92 -14.69
CA GLU A 391 11.34 -11.26 -14.83
C GLU A 391 12.86 -11.17 -15.01
N GLU A 392 13.33 -10.40 -15.99
CA GLU A 392 14.76 -10.30 -16.33
C GLU A 392 15.60 -9.58 -15.26
N ARG A 393 15.08 -8.51 -14.66
CA ARG A 393 15.86 -7.62 -13.77
C ARG A 393 15.77 -7.97 -12.29
N TYR A 394 14.75 -8.71 -11.89
CA TYR A 394 14.51 -9.00 -10.48
C TYR A 394 14.34 -10.50 -10.24
N TYR A 395 13.34 -11.15 -10.84
CA TYR A 395 13.01 -12.54 -10.51
C TYR A 395 14.09 -13.53 -10.96
N ASP A 396 14.61 -13.44 -12.19
CA ASP A 396 15.66 -14.34 -12.67
C ASP A 396 16.95 -14.19 -11.86
N VAL A 397 17.28 -12.96 -11.44
CA VAL A 397 18.44 -12.69 -10.60
C VAL A 397 18.27 -13.31 -9.21
N LEU A 398 17.07 -13.20 -8.62
CA LEU A 398 16.72 -13.87 -7.36
C LEU A 398 16.83 -15.40 -7.48
N LYS A 399 16.34 -15.99 -8.58
CA LYS A 399 16.39 -17.43 -8.86
C LYS A 399 17.81 -17.97 -9.00
N SER A 400 18.72 -17.18 -9.56
CA SER A 400 20.10 -17.59 -9.85
C SER A 400 20.99 -17.84 -8.62
N ASN A 401 20.45 -17.79 -7.38
CA ASN A 401 21.18 -17.84 -6.11
C ASN A 401 22.32 -16.82 -5.99
N ASN A 402 22.36 -15.83 -6.88
CA ASN A 402 23.35 -14.77 -6.90
C ASN A 402 22.82 -13.56 -6.10
N HIS A 403 22.33 -13.83 -4.88
CA HIS A 403 21.62 -12.86 -4.02
C HIS A 403 22.38 -11.55 -3.83
N ARG A 404 23.73 -11.60 -3.84
CA ARG A 404 24.60 -10.41 -3.78
C ARG A 404 24.29 -9.35 -4.83
N ASN A 405 23.76 -9.72 -5.99
CA ASN A 405 23.38 -8.79 -7.06
C ASN A 405 22.01 -8.13 -6.83
N VAL A 406 21.12 -8.74 -6.04
CA VAL A 406 19.77 -8.21 -5.75
C VAL A 406 19.69 -7.47 -4.43
N ASP A 407 20.57 -7.76 -3.47
CA ASP A 407 20.56 -7.20 -2.10
C ASP A 407 20.63 -5.64 -2.04
N ASN A 408 20.79 -4.96 -3.18
CA ASN A 408 20.85 -3.50 -3.30
C ASN A 408 19.83 -2.90 -4.28
N ILE A 409 19.01 -3.72 -4.93
CA ILE A 409 17.97 -3.28 -5.86
C ILE A 409 16.67 -3.19 -5.09
N CYS A 410 16.08 -1.99 -5.03
CA CYS A 410 14.73 -1.83 -4.53
C CYS A 410 13.76 -2.26 -5.64
N PRO A 411 12.91 -3.28 -5.43
CA PRO A 411 12.00 -3.71 -6.48
C PRO A 411 10.89 -2.68 -6.69
N GLY A 412 10.66 -2.30 -7.93
CA GLY A 412 9.64 -1.35 -8.31
C GLY A 412 9.74 -1.04 -9.78
N PRO A 413 8.70 -0.43 -10.38
CA PRO A 413 8.64 -0.28 -11.81
C PRO A 413 9.61 0.80 -12.33
N HIS A 414 10.24 1.58 -11.44
CA HIS A 414 11.39 2.44 -11.74
C HIS A 414 12.62 1.67 -12.27
N ILE A 415 12.75 0.36 -11.97
CA ILE A 415 13.82 -0.46 -12.57
C ILE A 415 13.55 -0.76 -14.04
N CYS A 416 12.36 -0.44 -14.54
CA CYS A 416 11.92 -0.66 -15.91
C CYS A 416 11.87 0.67 -16.66
N ALA A 417 12.62 0.75 -17.75
CA ALA A 417 12.51 1.85 -18.71
C ALA A 417 11.83 1.32 -19.97
N PHE A 418 10.74 1.95 -20.38
CA PHE A 418 10.05 1.62 -21.62
C PHE A 418 9.72 2.87 -22.42
N TYR A 419 9.73 2.72 -23.75
CA TYR A 419 9.39 3.80 -24.67
C TYR A 419 7.89 4.08 -24.61
N GLN A 420 7.53 5.36 -24.58
CA GLN A 420 6.14 5.80 -24.70
C GLN A 420 5.58 5.38 -26.06
N HIS A 421 4.30 5.00 -26.10
CA HIS A 421 3.60 4.70 -27.33
C HIS A 421 2.81 5.93 -27.79
N PRO A 422 2.96 6.40 -29.05
CA PRO A 422 2.34 7.67 -29.49
C PRO A 422 0.81 7.66 -29.42
N ASP A 423 0.20 6.47 -29.57
CA ASP A 423 -1.26 6.31 -29.55
C ASP A 423 -1.82 5.83 -28.18
N VAL A 424 -0.98 5.66 -27.16
CA VAL A 424 -1.44 5.22 -25.83
C VAL A 424 -1.08 6.27 -24.80
N ASN A 425 -2.10 6.92 -24.25
CA ASN A 425 -1.97 7.86 -23.14
C ASN A 425 -2.52 7.24 -21.87
N CYS A 426 -1.93 7.61 -20.74
CA CYS A 426 -2.38 7.17 -19.43
C CYS A 426 -2.86 8.35 -18.61
N VAL A 427 -3.93 8.12 -17.86
CA VAL A 427 -4.35 8.98 -16.77
C VAL A 427 -3.53 8.63 -15.53
N HIS A 428 -3.03 9.64 -14.84
CA HIS A 428 -2.29 9.55 -13.58
C HIS A 428 -3.06 10.25 -12.48
N VAL A 429 -2.95 9.72 -11.27
CA VAL A 429 -3.25 10.45 -10.05
C VAL A 429 -2.15 11.47 -9.77
N ASN A 430 -2.56 12.67 -9.36
CA ASN A 430 -1.70 13.73 -8.89
C ASN A 430 -2.31 14.37 -7.65
N ALA A 431 -1.48 15.08 -6.88
CA ALA A 431 -1.92 15.80 -5.71
C ALA A 431 -1.10 17.08 -5.48
N ALA A 432 -1.63 17.97 -4.64
CA ALA A 432 -0.88 19.09 -4.11
C ALA A 432 0.02 18.61 -2.96
N HIS A 433 1.32 18.91 -3.06
CA HIS A 433 2.29 18.62 -2.00
C HIS A 433 2.67 19.91 -1.29
N LYS A 434 2.52 19.93 0.04
CA LYS A 434 2.88 21.10 0.84
C LYS A 434 4.36 21.07 1.19
N TYR A 435 4.99 22.23 1.09
CA TYR A 435 6.31 22.45 1.65
C TYR A 435 6.22 22.41 3.18
N MET A 436 7.22 21.79 3.79
CA MET A 436 7.32 21.59 5.22
C MET A 436 8.70 22.05 5.65
N ASP A 437 8.77 22.92 6.65
CA ASP A 437 10.06 23.28 7.23
C ASP A 437 10.75 22.02 7.77
N PRO A 438 12.07 21.88 7.65
CA PRO A 438 12.78 20.74 8.21
C PRO A 438 12.61 20.67 9.73
N LEU A 439 12.21 19.49 10.21
CA LEU A 439 11.92 19.23 11.62
C LEU A 439 12.77 18.06 12.15
N ASP A 440 13.16 18.14 13.43
CA ASP A 440 13.86 17.10 14.18
C ASP A 440 12.91 16.45 15.21
N PRO A 441 12.91 15.11 15.37
CA PRO A 441 13.71 14.12 14.63
C PRO A 441 13.14 13.75 13.26
N ILE A 442 11.85 14.00 13.02
CA ILE A 442 11.13 13.61 11.80
C ILE A 442 10.47 14.85 11.18
N THR A 443 10.70 15.04 9.87
CA THR A 443 9.91 15.97 9.05
C THR A 443 8.80 15.21 8.34
N TYR A 444 7.55 15.63 8.54
CA TYR A 444 6.35 14.98 8.00
C TYR A 444 5.87 15.68 6.73
N TYR A 445 5.51 14.90 5.71
CA TYR A 445 4.99 15.34 4.42
C TYR A 445 3.68 14.61 4.14
N TYR A 446 2.81 15.20 3.33
CA TYR A 446 1.56 14.59 2.89
C TYR A 446 1.04 15.29 1.63
N ALA A 447 0.14 14.62 0.92
CA ALA A 447 -0.59 15.16 -0.22
C ALA A 447 -1.98 15.67 0.20
N THR A 448 -2.48 16.68 -0.51
CA THR A 448 -3.88 17.12 -0.47
C THR A 448 -4.42 17.29 -1.88
N ASP A 449 -5.74 17.44 -2.00
CA ASP A 449 -6.39 17.87 -3.24
C ASP A 449 -6.06 16.97 -4.44
N HIS A 450 -6.40 15.68 -4.36
CA HIS A 450 -6.14 14.70 -5.43
C HIS A 450 -6.92 15.02 -6.71
N TYR A 451 -6.28 14.85 -7.86
CA TYR A 451 -6.86 15.03 -9.19
C TYR A 451 -6.22 14.11 -10.22
N TYR A 452 -6.85 13.97 -11.38
CA TYR A 452 -6.41 13.08 -12.44
C TYR A 452 -6.00 13.87 -13.70
N THR A 453 -4.85 13.54 -14.30
CA THR A 453 -4.39 14.17 -15.55
C THR A 453 -3.83 13.14 -16.54
N ALA A 454 -3.85 13.45 -17.83
CA ALA A 454 -3.33 12.60 -18.90
C ALA A 454 -2.24 13.32 -19.74
N ASP A 455 -1.50 14.23 -19.11
CA ASP A 455 -0.59 15.17 -19.76
C ASP A 455 0.85 14.67 -19.90
N ILE A 456 1.22 13.62 -19.16
CA ILE A 456 2.58 13.12 -19.12
C ILE A 456 2.79 11.79 -19.86
N GLY A 457 1.78 11.20 -20.52
CA GLY A 457 1.91 9.87 -21.14
C GLY A 457 1.85 8.74 -20.11
N CYS A 458 2.48 7.59 -20.37
CA CYS A 458 2.38 6.35 -19.59
C CYS A 458 3.68 6.04 -18.85
N TYR A 459 3.83 6.55 -17.62
CA TYR A 459 5.03 6.34 -16.80
C TYR A 459 4.76 5.44 -15.59
N PRO A 460 5.65 4.47 -15.33
CA PRO A 460 5.67 3.76 -14.07
C PRO A 460 6.20 4.75 -13.03
N GLN A 461 5.34 5.17 -12.10
CA GLN A 461 5.76 6.16 -11.10
C GLN A 461 6.78 5.60 -10.12
#